data_AF-A0A2S7T0V4-F1
#
_entry.id   AF-A0A2S7T0V4-F1
#
_cell.length_a   1.000
_cell.length_b   1.000
_cell.length_c   1.000
_cell.angle_alpha   90.00
_cell.angle_beta   90.00
_cell.angle_gamma   90.00
#
_symmetry.space_group_name_H-M   'P 1'
#
loop_
_entity.id
_entity.type
_entity.pdbx_description
1 polymer ?
#
loop_
_entity_poly.entity_id
_entity_poly.type
_entity_poly.pdbx_seq_one_letter_code
_entity_poly.pdbx_strand_id
1 'polypeptide(L)'
;MINNEINYSNNTTPSGGLVLSSNISANLDFTLSYTGSYNYVTNSLNTQSNNNYYSHVAAFKINYIFLKNFVLNTNITNNYYAAFTGTPDQNYFLWNAYLGYKMLKAKALEVRITAFDILNQNRSVTRTVTTQYAENNTTTVLQQYFMLQLTYTIRNFKGQMPTLEEGPEHGMRGPGGPGGRPGGGGPGGPGGFVPGQ
;
A
#
# COMPACT_ATOMS: atom_id res chain seq x y z
N MET A 1 -1.09 40.94 -8.92
CA MET A 1 -1.98 41.63 -9.87
C MET A 1 -1.13 42.34 -10.89
N ILE A 2 -1.33 42.06 -12.17
CA ILE A 2 -0.80 42.83 -13.29
C ILE A 2 -2.01 43.05 -14.21
N ASN A 3 -2.43 44.30 -14.40
CA ASN A 3 -3.44 44.75 -15.38
C ASN A 3 -4.91 44.29 -15.25
N ASN A 4 -5.50 44.17 -14.05
CA ASN A 4 -6.96 44.01 -13.86
C ASN A 4 -7.64 42.79 -14.56
N GLU A 5 -6.86 41.86 -15.10
CA GLU A 5 -7.32 40.65 -15.77
C GLU A 5 -7.25 39.45 -14.80
N ILE A 6 -8.27 38.58 -14.81
CA ILE A 6 -8.36 37.40 -13.93
C ILE A 6 -7.57 36.22 -14.54
N ASN A 7 -6.55 35.72 -13.84
CA ASN A 7 -5.81 34.52 -14.27
C ASN A 7 -6.53 33.25 -13.77
N TYR A 8 -7.11 32.49 -14.69
CA TYR A 8 -7.65 31.17 -14.40
C TYR A 8 -6.54 30.13 -14.55
N SER A 9 -6.31 29.33 -13.51
CA SER A 9 -5.38 28.19 -13.54
C SER A 9 -6.19 26.90 -13.50
N ASN A 10 -6.09 26.09 -14.54
CA ASN A 10 -6.70 24.77 -14.59
C ASN A 10 -5.61 23.70 -14.47
N ASN A 11 -5.85 22.71 -13.60
CA ASN A 11 -4.92 21.62 -13.35
C ASN A 11 -5.63 20.28 -13.59
N THR A 12 -5.18 19.52 -14.59
CA THR A 12 -5.74 18.20 -14.93
C THR A 12 -4.65 17.14 -14.85
N THR A 13 -4.89 16.06 -14.10
CA THR A 13 -3.91 15.00 -13.85
C THR A 13 -4.41 13.62 -14.30
N PRO A 14 -4.42 13.30 -15.60
CA PRO A 14 -4.67 11.92 -16.03
C PRO A 14 -3.62 10.98 -15.43
N SER A 15 -4.07 9.84 -14.92
CA SER A 15 -3.21 8.80 -14.36
C SER A 15 -3.69 7.42 -14.78
N GLY A 16 -2.75 6.47 -14.79
CA GLY A 16 -3.01 5.08 -15.12
C GLY A 16 -1.99 4.19 -14.43
N GLY A 17 -2.39 2.97 -14.10
CA GLY A 17 -1.51 2.02 -13.45
C GLY A 17 -1.87 0.57 -13.72
N LEU A 18 -0.88 -0.30 -13.55
CA LEU A 18 -0.96 -1.73 -13.73
C LEU A 18 -0.30 -2.42 -12.54
N VAL A 19 -0.92 -3.49 -12.05
CA VAL A 19 -0.37 -4.35 -11.00
C VAL A 19 -0.46 -5.80 -11.47
N LEU A 20 0.67 -6.47 -11.45
CA LEU A 20 0.83 -7.89 -11.69
C LEU A 20 1.34 -8.52 -10.39
N SER A 21 0.43 -9.13 -9.64
CA SER A 21 0.77 -9.88 -8.44
C SER A 21 0.59 -11.37 -8.69
N SER A 22 1.45 -12.17 -8.07
CA SER A 22 1.33 -13.62 -8.14
C SER A 22 1.66 -14.28 -6.81
N ASN A 23 0.89 -15.30 -6.51
CA ASN A 23 1.15 -16.26 -5.44
C ASN A 23 1.37 -17.63 -6.10
N ILE A 24 2.43 -17.73 -6.92
CA ILE A 24 2.71 -18.92 -7.75
C ILE A 24 2.81 -20.18 -6.90
N SER A 25 3.35 -20.06 -5.68
CA SER A 25 3.49 -21.18 -4.75
C SER A 25 3.56 -20.70 -3.31
N ALA A 26 3.50 -21.65 -2.36
CA ALA A 26 3.76 -21.39 -0.94
C ALA A 26 5.17 -20.83 -0.66
N ASN A 27 6.08 -20.91 -1.63
CA ASN A 27 7.46 -20.49 -1.52
C ASN A 27 7.79 -19.22 -2.28
N LEU A 28 6.97 -18.78 -3.24
CA LEU A 28 7.28 -17.64 -4.10
C LEU A 28 6.04 -16.77 -4.29
N ASP A 29 6.16 -15.54 -3.84
CA ASP A 29 5.25 -14.45 -4.16
C ASP A 29 6.03 -13.28 -4.77
N PHE A 30 5.38 -12.61 -5.73
CA PHE A 30 5.92 -11.38 -6.28
C PHE A 30 4.80 -10.40 -6.60
N THR A 31 5.18 -9.13 -6.67
CA THR A 31 4.32 -8.05 -7.16
C THR A 31 5.16 -7.12 -8.00
N LEU A 32 4.76 -6.93 -9.25
CA LEU A 32 5.24 -5.88 -10.13
C LEU A 32 4.12 -4.86 -10.26
N SER A 33 4.43 -3.59 -10.12
CA SER A 33 3.46 -2.52 -10.23
C SER A 33 4.07 -1.32 -10.94
N TYR A 34 3.22 -0.58 -11.62
CA TYR A 34 3.57 0.65 -12.30
C TYR A 34 2.39 1.60 -12.25
N THR A 35 2.63 2.85 -11.88
CA THR A 35 1.64 3.92 -11.94
C THR A 35 2.30 5.15 -12.54
N GLY A 36 1.71 5.70 -13.59
CA GLY A 36 2.14 6.94 -14.24
C GLY A 36 1.04 7.99 -14.16
N SER A 37 1.43 9.25 -14.08
CA SER A 37 0.55 10.40 -14.13
C SER A 37 1.18 11.52 -14.92
N TYR A 38 0.36 12.21 -15.70
CA TYR A 38 0.75 13.44 -16.37
C TYR A 38 -0.04 14.57 -15.75
N ASN A 39 0.62 15.67 -15.40
CA ASN A 39 0.00 16.86 -14.86
C ASN A 39 0.03 17.98 -15.91
N TYR A 40 -1.14 18.50 -16.26
CA TYR A 40 -1.32 19.62 -17.19
C TYR A 40 -1.76 20.85 -16.40
N VAL A 41 -0.92 21.89 -16.37
CA VAL A 41 -1.24 23.18 -15.75
C VAL A 41 -1.35 24.24 -16.84
N THR A 42 -2.55 24.78 -17.03
CA THR A 42 -2.83 25.85 -18.00
C THR A 42 -3.30 27.11 -17.29
N ASN A 43 -2.62 28.23 -17.52
CA ASN A 43 -2.96 29.56 -17.01
C ASN A 43 -3.45 30.46 -18.15
N SER A 44 -4.53 31.22 -17.92
CA SER A 44 -5.17 32.04 -18.96
C SER A 44 -4.40 33.32 -19.32
N LEU A 45 -3.59 33.89 -18.41
CA LEU A 45 -2.88 35.16 -18.64
C LEU A 45 -1.35 35.03 -18.59
N ASN A 46 -0.83 34.08 -17.82
CA ASN A 46 0.61 33.88 -17.67
C ASN A 46 1.01 32.47 -18.10
N THR A 47 1.13 32.27 -19.41
CA THR A 47 1.53 30.99 -20.00
C THR A 47 2.94 30.56 -19.59
N GLN A 48 3.80 31.48 -19.18
CA GLN A 48 5.13 31.18 -18.62
C GLN A 48 5.06 30.48 -17.25
N SER A 49 3.90 30.51 -16.58
CA SER A 49 3.62 29.76 -15.34
C SER A 49 2.99 28.39 -15.59
N ASN A 50 2.82 27.96 -16.85
CA ASN A 50 2.38 26.60 -17.16
C ASN A 50 3.50 25.62 -16.79
N ASN A 51 3.26 24.79 -15.80
CA ASN A 51 4.22 23.80 -15.32
C ASN A 51 3.64 22.40 -15.50
N ASN A 52 3.73 21.88 -16.71
CA ASN A 52 3.40 20.49 -16.96
C ASN A 52 4.52 19.61 -16.39
N TYR A 53 4.17 18.42 -15.92
CA TYR A 53 5.16 17.41 -15.57
C TYR A 53 4.59 16.01 -15.74
N TYR A 54 5.50 15.06 -15.94
CA TYR A 54 5.19 13.64 -15.92
C TYR A 54 5.85 13.00 -14.70
N SER A 55 5.15 12.07 -14.04
CA SER A 55 5.73 11.29 -12.96
C SER A 55 5.28 9.85 -13.02
N HIS A 56 6.18 8.93 -12.66
CA HIS A 56 5.82 7.52 -12.48
C HIS A 56 6.45 6.92 -11.24
N VAL A 57 5.81 5.86 -10.76
CA VAL A 57 6.34 4.94 -9.75
C VAL A 57 6.28 3.54 -10.33
N ALA A 58 7.44 2.90 -10.48
CA ALA A 58 7.54 1.48 -10.79
C ALA A 58 8.03 0.76 -9.55
N ALA A 59 7.36 -0.31 -9.11
CA ALA A 59 7.78 -1.06 -7.94
C ALA A 59 7.75 -2.56 -8.19
N PHE A 60 8.77 -3.24 -7.71
CA PHE A 60 8.94 -4.68 -7.78
C PHE A 60 9.26 -5.25 -6.41
N LYS A 61 8.49 -6.27 -6.01
CA LYS A 61 8.63 -6.98 -4.74
C LYS A 61 8.68 -8.46 -4.99
N ILE A 62 9.60 -9.15 -4.32
CA ILE A 62 9.64 -10.61 -4.23
C ILE A 62 9.77 -11.01 -2.76
N ASN A 63 9.07 -12.08 -2.38
CA ASN A 63 9.43 -12.91 -1.26
C ASN A 63 9.57 -14.36 -1.74
N TYR A 64 10.74 -14.93 -1.50
CA TYR A 64 11.12 -16.24 -1.99
C TYR A 64 11.77 -17.07 -0.89
N ILE A 65 11.12 -18.19 -0.53
CA ILE A 65 11.64 -19.20 0.36
C ILE A 65 12.30 -20.29 -0.48
N PHE A 66 13.63 -20.33 -0.47
CA PHE A 66 14.43 -21.28 -1.26
C PHE A 66 15.27 -22.17 -0.36
N LEU A 67 15.77 -23.28 -0.91
CA LEU A 67 16.59 -24.26 -0.19
C LEU A 67 15.96 -24.66 1.17
N LYS A 68 14.62 -24.78 1.20
CA LYS A 68 13.72 -25.08 2.33
C LYS A 68 13.67 -24.03 3.45
N ASN A 69 14.78 -23.37 3.76
CA ASN A 69 14.96 -22.59 4.98
C ASN A 69 15.51 -21.18 4.73
N PHE A 70 16.02 -20.88 3.54
CA PHE A 70 16.41 -19.52 3.19
C PHE A 70 15.20 -18.70 2.78
N VAL A 71 15.20 -17.43 3.14
CA VAL A 71 14.15 -16.46 2.82
C VAL A 71 14.82 -15.24 2.22
N LEU A 72 14.55 -14.96 0.96
CA LEU A 72 14.90 -13.73 0.29
C LEU A 72 13.67 -12.84 0.23
N ASN A 73 13.80 -11.61 0.70
CA ASN A 73 12.83 -10.57 0.40
C ASN A 73 13.54 -9.40 -0.25
N THR A 74 12.95 -8.86 -1.30
CA THR A 74 13.46 -7.66 -1.94
C THR A 74 12.34 -6.76 -2.40
N ASN A 75 12.56 -5.45 -2.29
CA ASN A 75 11.65 -4.40 -2.71
C ASN A 75 12.48 -3.31 -3.41
N ILE A 76 12.18 -3.08 -4.68
CA ILE A 76 12.79 -2.06 -5.52
C ILE A 76 11.68 -1.12 -5.96
N THR A 77 11.86 0.18 -5.74
CA THR A 77 10.96 1.22 -6.23
C THR A 77 11.74 2.24 -7.05
N ASN A 78 11.35 2.46 -8.30
CA ASN A 78 11.79 3.58 -9.12
C ASN A 78 10.78 4.71 -9.02
N ASN A 79 11.25 5.91 -8.68
CA ASN A 79 10.49 7.15 -8.76
C ASN A 79 11.10 8.00 -9.86
N TYR A 80 10.25 8.47 -10.76
CA TYR A 80 10.64 9.36 -11.84
C TYR A 80 9.73 10.58 -11.86
N TYR A 81 10.33 11.74 -12.08
CA TYR A 81 9.67 13.02 -12.24
C TYR A 81 10.39 13.81 -13.32
N ALA A 82 9.66 14.21 -14.36
CA ALA A 82 10.15 15.01 -15.46
C ALA A 82 9.32 16.27 -15.60
N ALA A 83 9.93 17.43 -15.39
CA ALA A 83 9.27 18.72 -15.57
C ALA A 83 9.53 19.24 -16.97
N PHE A 84 8.50 19.79 -17.62
CA PHE A 84 8.65 20.37 -18.96
C PHE A 84 9.24 21.79 -18.94
N THR A 85 9.46 22.38 -17.76
CA THR A 85 10.03 23.72 -17.57
C THR A 85 11.31 23.69 -16.75
N GLY A 86 12.48 23.89 -17.41
CA GLY A 86 13.78 24.33 -16.85
C GLY A 86 14.36 23.61 -15.61
N THR A 87 13.66 22.64 -15.05
CA THR A 87 13.96 21.94 -13.81
C THR A 87 14.49 20.57 -14.20
N PRO A 88 15.66 20.16 -13.69
CA PRO A 88 16.20 18.84 -13.98
C PRO A 88 15.24 17.72 -13.55
N ASP A 89 15.12 16.71 -14.41
CA ASP A 89 14.41 15.48 -14.10
C ASP A 89 14.99 14.82 -12.83
N GLN A 90 14.13 14.23 -12.03
CA GLN A 90 14.50 13.40 -10.89
C GLN A 90 14.20 11.94 -11.21
N ASN A 91 15.22 11.10 -11.11
CA ASN A 91 15.11 9.66 -11.30
C ASN A 91 15.92 8.95 -10.22
N TYR A 92 15.26 8.15 -9.38
CA TYR A 92 15.96 7.41 -8.34
C TYR A 92 15.30 6.08 -8.02
N PHE A 93 16.13 5.13 -7.59
CA PHE A 93 15.75 3.79 -7.19
C PHE A 93 15.97 3.59 -5.70
N LEU A 94 14.93 3.21 -4.98
CA LEU A 94 15.01 2.77 -3.60
C LEU A 94 15.02 1.24 -3.57
N TRP A 95 16.12 0.66 -3.11
CA TRP A 95 16.26 -0.80 -3.04
C TRP A 95 16.52 -1.26 -1.61
N ASN A 96 15.59 -2.04 -1.07
CA ASN A 96 15.73 -2.70 0.22
C ASN A 96 15.66 -4.22 0.02
N ALA A 97 16.47 -4.96 0.76
CA ALA A 97 16.43 -6.42 0.73
C ALA A 97 16.81 -7.03 2.07
N TYR A 98 16.36 -8.25 2.32
CA TYR A 98 16.93 -9.08 3.37
C TYR A 98 17.15 -10.52 2.88
N LEU A 99 18.16 -11.15 3.46
CA LEU A 99 18.37 -12.59 3.40
C LEU A 99 18.27 -13.16 4.80
N GLY A 100 17.36 -14.11 4.98
CA GLY A 100 17.09 -14.80 6.23
C GLY A 100 17.33 -16.30 6.13
N TYR A 101 17.65 -16.91 7.26
CA TYR A 101 17.74 -18.37 7.40
C TYR A 101 16.96 -18.82 8.63
N LYS A 102 16.02 -19.73 8.40
CA LYS A 102 15.15 -20.32 9.44
C LYS A 102 15.73 -21.64 9.96
N MET A 103 15.77 -21.78 11.28
CA MET A 103 16.39 -22.87 12.02
C MET A 103 15.47 -23.38 13.14
N LEU A 104 15.90 -24.46 13.79
CA LEU A 104 15.20 -25.15 14.88
C LEU A 104 13.87 -25.80 14.46
N LYS A 105 13.27 -26.54 15.39
CA LYS A 105 11.97 -27.19 15.18
C LYS A 105 10.91 -26.14 14.86
N ALA A 106 10.04 -26.48 13.91
CA ALA A 106 9.00 -25.58 13.41
C ALA A 106 9.51 -24.22 12.91
N LYS A 107 10.79 -24.12 12.50
CA LYS A 107 11.42 -22.88 12.02
C LYS A 107 11.34 -21.74 13.07
N ALA A 108 11.50 -22.10 14.35
CA ALA A 108 11.30 -21.19 15.48
C ALA A 108 12.37 -20.10 15.60
N LEU A 109 13.57 -20.29 15.05
CA LEU A 109 14.64 -19.28 15.05
C LEU A 109 14.88 -18.76 13.63
N GLU A 110 14.99 -17.46 13.44
CA GLU A 110 15.38 -16.83 12.19
C GLU A 110 16.55 -15.87 12.43
N VAL A 111 17.61 -16.02 11.64
CA VAL A 111 18.70 -15.05 11.53
C VAL A 111 18.51 -14.30 10.22
N ARG A 112 18.53 -12.98 10.24
CA ARG A 112 18.28 -12.13 9.07
C ARG A 112 19.35 -11.05 8.95
N ILE A 113 19.89 -10.88 7.74
CA ILE A 113 20.68 -9.73 7.36
C ILE A 113 19.82 -8.87 6.43
N THR A 114 19.57 -7.64 6.82
CA THR A 114 18.78 -6.66 6.06
C THR A 114 19.68 -5.53 5.59
N ALA A 115 19.50 -5.11 4.34
CA ALA A 115 20.14 -3.94 3.76
C ALA A 115 19.06 -2.94 3.34
N PHE A 116 19.16 -1.74 3.88
CA PHE A 116 18.28 -0.62 3.54
C PHE A 116 19.02 0.34 2.60
N ASP A 117 18.32 0.82 1.57
CA ASP A 117 18.84 1.71 0.53
C ASP A 117 20.17 1.23 -0.10
N ILE A 118 20.17 0.03 -0.67
CA ILE A 118 21.34 -0.64 -1.28
C ILE A 118 22.00 0.22 -2.38
N LEU A 119 21.22 1.02 -3.10
CA LEU A 119 21.71 1.89 -4.16
C LEU A 119 22.17 3.27 -3.67
N ASN A 120 21.95 3.56 -2.38
CA ASN A 120 22.26 4.84 -1.74
C ASN A 120 21.66 6.03 -2.51
N GLN A 121 20.42 5.89 -2.97
CA GLN A 121 19.73 6.93 -3.76
C GLN A 121 18.61 7.62 -2.99
N ASN A 122 18.37 7.25 -1.72
CA ASN A 122 17.44 7.96 -0.85
C ASN A 122 18.02 9.33 -0.44
N ARG A 123 18.05 10.26 -1.39
CA ARG A 123 18.48 11.64 -1.18
C ARG A 123 17.26 12.50 -0.92
N SER A 124 17.24 13.14 0.24
CA SER A 124 16.27 14.09 0.82
C SER A 124 15.75 15.21 -0.10
N VAL A 125 15.14 14.91 -1.26
CA VAL A 125 14.61 15.93 -2.17
C VAL A 125 13.15 15.66 -2.46
N THR A 126 12.27 16.10 -1.56
CA THR A 126 10.85 16.29 -1.88
C THR A 126 10.70 17.75 -2.30
N ARG A 127 10.59 18.02 -3.60
CA ARG A 127 10.37 19.40 -4.11
C ARG A 127 8.88 19.59 -4.40
N THR A 128 8.16 20.24 -3.50
CA THR A 128 6.78 20.66 -3.75
C THR A 128 6.78 21.92 -4.62
N VAL A 129 6.37 21.79 -5.88
CA VAL A 129 6.23 22.95 -6.79
C VAL A 129 4.75 23.34 -6.83
N THR A 130 4.41 24.52 -6.30
CA THR A 130 3.07 25.10 -6.39
C THR A 130 3.14 26.43 -7.17
N THR A 131 2.10 26.79 -7.91
CA THR A 131 2.03 27.90 -8.88
C THR A 131 2.38 29.29 -8.34
N GLN A 132 2.48 29.49 -7.02
CA GLN A 132 2.78 30.78 -6.40
C GLN A 132 4.13 30.84 -5.65
N TYR A 133 4.75 29.71 -5.28
CA TYR A 133 6.04 29.64 -4.57
C TYR A 133 6.70 28.27 -4.78
N ALA A 134 8.02 28.26 -5.00
CA ALA A 134 8.84 27.06 -4.92
C ALA A 134 9.52 27.02 -3.54
N GLU A 135 9.07 26.14 -2.66
CA GLU A 135 9.68 25.92 -1.35
C GLU A 135 10.59 24.69 -1.43
N ASN A 136 11.87 24.85 -1.09
CA ASN A 136 12.83 23.75 -1.02
C ASN A 136 12.81 23.18 0.40
N ASN A 137 12.10 22.06 0.62
CA ASN A 137 12.05 21.40 1.92
C ASN A 137 13.01 20.19 1.91
N THR A 138 14.13 20.29 2.65
CA THR A 138 15.12 19.22 2.76
C THR A 138 14.89 18.46 4.06
N THR A 139 14.36 17.24 4.00
CA THR A 139 14.18 16.38 5.20
C THR A 139 15.24 15.30 5.26
N THR A 140 16.11 15.31 6.28
CA THR A 140 17.13 14.27 6.50
C THR A 140 16.48 12.91 6.74
N VAL A 141 16.72 11.94 5.84
CA VAL A 141 16.34 10.54 6.00
C VAL A 141 17.57 9.69 6.32
N LEU A 142 17.41 8.62 7.11
CA LEU A 142 18.47 7.65 7.38
C LEU A 142 18.99 7.06 6.06
N GLN A 143 20.30 7.23 5.83
CA GLN A 143 21.02 6.75 4.64
C GLN A 143 21.43 5.28 4.82
N GLN A 144 21.76 4.62 3.70
CA GLN A 144 22.15 3.21 3.58
C GLN A 144 22.71 2.56 4.87
N TYR A 145 22.07 1.50 5.34
CA TYR A 145 22.54 0.77 6.51
C TYR A 145 22.19 -0.72 6.46
N PHE A 146 22.91 -1.49 7.28
CA PHE A 146 22.75 -2.94 7.39
C PHE A 146 22.33 -3.31 8.81
N MET A 147 21.44 -4.28 8.94
CA MET A 147 20.93 -4.76 10.22
C MET A 147 21.02 -6.28 10.29
N LEU A 148 21.63 -6.78 11.36
CA LEU A 148 21.52 -8.18 11.76
C LEU A 148 20.37 -8.32 12.76
N GLN A 149 19.43 -9.21 12.49
CA GLN A 149 18.27 -9.47 13.35
C GLN A 149 18.21 -10.96 13.69
N LEU A 150 18.01 -11.25 14.98
CA LEU A 150 17.70 -12.59 15.48
C LEU A 150 16.26 -12.60 15.99
N THR A 151 15.42 -13.48 15.46
CA THR A 151 14.02 -13.63 15.89
C THR A 151 13.78 -15.04 16.38
N TYR A 152 13.38 -15.21 17.64
CA TYR A 152 12.97 -16.50 18.20
C TYR A 152 11.47 -16.50 18.53
N THR A 153 10.72 -17.40 17.92
CA THR A 153 9.27 -17.53 18.05
C THR A 153 8.92 -18.68 18.99
N ILE A 154 8.37 -18.36 20.17
CA ILE A 154 7.87 -19.35 21.14
C ILE A 154 6.40 -19.62 20.83
N ARG A 155 6.04 -20.90 20.61
CA ARG A 155 4.66 -21.32 20.38
C ARG A 155 4.19 -22.23 21.52
N ASN A 156 3.49 -21.67 22.50
CA ASN A 156 2.82 -22.40 23.58
C ASN A 156 1.31 -22.20 23.47
N PHE A 157 0.63 -23.04 22.67
CA PHE A 157 -0.83 -23.09 22.66
C PHE A 157 -1.28 -24.47 23.15
N LYS A 158 -1.33 -24.62 24.48
CA LYS A 158 -2.21 -25.59 25.14
C LYS A 158 -3.49 -24.86 25.57
N GLY A 159 -4.23 -24.34 24.59
CA GLY A 159 -5.58 -23.84 24.80
C GLY A 159 -6.54 -24.95 24.41
N GLN A 160 -7.02 -25.69 25.40
CA GLN A 160 -8.15 -26.60 25.23
C GLN A 160 -9.32 -25.72 24.80
N MET A 161 -9.87 -25.92 23.59
CA MET A 161 -11.16 -25.32 23.26
C MET A 161 -12.12 -25.77 24.36
N PRO A 162 -12.85 -24.87 25.05
CA PRO A 162 -13.92 -25.29 25.92
C PRO A 162 -14.86 -26.13 25.04
N THR A 163 -14.93 -27.42 25.32
CA THR A 163 -16.08 -28.22 24.91
C THR A 163 -17.26 -27.49 25.52
N LEU A 164 -18.11 -26.90 24.69
CA LEU A 164 -19.41 -26.42 25.14
C LEU A 164 -20.09 -27.65 25.74
N GLU A 165 -20.14 -27.74 27.06
CA GLU A 165 -20.98 -28.71 27.74
C GLU A 165 -22.41 -28.37 27.32
N GLU A 166 -23.01 -29.22 26.49
CA GLU A 166 -24.45 -29.24 26.30
C GLU A 166 -25.07 -29.44 27.68
N GLY A 167 -25.70 -28.37 28.20
CA GLY A 167 -26.42 -28.42 29.46
C GLY A 167 -27.53 -29.47 29.40
N PRO A 168 -27.89 -30.11 30.53
CA PRO A 168 -28.79 -31.24 30.56
C PRO A 168 -30.16 -30.83 30.01
N GLU A 169 -30.57 -31.47 28.91
CA GLU A 169 -31.91 -31.34 28.34
C GLU A 169 -32.95 -31.66 29.42
N HIS A 170 -33.62 -30.62 29.91
CA HIS A 170 -34.86 -30.79 30.65
C HIS A 170 -35.96 -31.19 29.67
N GLY A 171 -36.29 -32.48 29.69
CA GLY A 171 -37.45 -33.01 29.00
C GLY A 171 -38.75 -32.39 29.51
N MET A 172 -39.68 -32.15 28.58
CA MET A 172 -41.01 -32.78 28.53
C MET A 172 -42.02 -31.92 27.74
N ARG A 173 -42.96 -32.65 27.10
CA ARG A 173 -44.19 -32.24 26.37
C ARG A 173 -43.96 -32.09 24.86
N GLY A 174 -44.57 -32.85 23.95
CA GLY A 174 -45.67 -33.82 23.95
C GLY A 174 -46.04 -34.07 22.47
N PRO A 175 -46.78 -35.14 22.10
CA PRO A 175 -46.91 -35.58 20.72
C PRO A 175 -48.05 -34.87 19.97
N GLY A 176 -47.81 -34.35 18.77
CA GLY A 176 -48.90 -33.79 17.96
C GLY A 176 -48.51 -33.27 16.57
N GLY A 177 -48.78 -34.09 15.55
CA GLY A 177 -49.47 -33.68 14.31
C GLY A 177 -48.70 -32.93 13.20
N PRO A 178 -48.79 -33.38 11.92
CA PRO A 178 -48.17 -32.70 10.79
C PRO A 178 -49.13 -31.65 10.19
N GLY A 179 -48.66 -30.43 9.93
CA GLY A 179 -49.51 -29.43 9.29
C GLY A 179 -48.78 -28.16 8.84
N GLY A 180 -48.80 -27.93 7.52
CA GLY A 180 -48.95 -26.59 6.94
C GLY A 180 -47.69 -25.73 6.75
N ARG A 181 -47.18 -25.69 5.52
CA ARG A 181 -46.67 -24.44 4.89
C ARG A 181 -47.90 -23.59 4.43
N PRO A 182 -47.81 -22.38 3.84
CA PRO A 182 -46.69 -21.44 3.57
C PRO A 182 -47.03 -19.94 3.80
N GLY A 183 -46.08 -19.04 3.48
CA GLY A 183 -46.33 -17.63 3.11
C GLY A 183 -45.81 -16.64 4.16
N GLY A 184 -45.19 -15.50 3.82
CA GLY A 184 -45.05 -14.76 2.58
C GLY A 184 -44.91 -13.27 2.96
N GLY A 185 -44.08 -12.51 2.24
CA GLY A 185 -44.08 -11.05 2.29
C GLY A 185 -42.84 -10.38 2.90
N GLY A 186 -42.02 -9.76 2.04
CA GLY A 186 -41.31 -8.52 2.40
C GLY A 186 -42.18 -7.29 2.02
N PRO A 187 -41.63 -6.08 1.88
CA PRO A 187 -40.53 -5.43 2.61
C PRO A 187 -41.02 -4.12 3.29
N GLY A 188 -40.36 -3.65 4.35
CA GLY A 188 -40.74 -2.40 5.03
C GLY A 188 -39.53 -1.52 5.35
N GLY A 189 -39.37 -0.44 4.60
CA GLY A 189 -38.55 0.71 5.03
C GLY A 189 -39.40 1.72 5.82
N PRO A 190 -38.76 2.60 6.58
CA PRO A 190 -39.19 4.00 6.70
C PRO A 190 -37.99 4.92 6.46
N GLY A 191 -38.08 6.03 5.71
CA GLY A 191 -38.99 7.15 5.96
C GLY A 191 -38.13 8.29 6.53
N GLY A 192 -37.82 9.30 5.70
CA GLY A 192 -36.99 10.45 6.09
C GLY A 192 -37.78 11.59 6.74
N PHE A 193 -37.09 12.64 7.24
CA PHE A 193 -37.58 14.03 7.28
C PHE A 193 -36.44 15.06 7.53
N VAL A 194 -36.15 15.84 6.48
CA VAL A 194 -35.93 17.31 6.31
C VAL A 194 -35.24 18.19 7.40
N PRO A 195 -34.32 19.11 7.01
CA PRO A 195 -33.69 20.13 7.89
C PRO A 195 -34.34 21.52 7.85
N GLY A 196 -34.16 22.31 8.92
CA GLY A 196 -34.42 23.75 8.91
C GLY A 196 -33.95 24.49 10.18
N GLN A 197 -32.86 25.27 10.07
CA GLN A 197 -32.70 26.70 10.42
C GLN A 197 -31.26 27.13 10.11
#